data_AF-A0A315YR16-F1
#
_entry.id   AF-A0A315YR16-F1
#
_cell.length_a   1.000
_cell.length_b   1.000
_cell.length_c   1.000
_cell.angle_alpha   90.00
_cell.angle_beta   90.00
_cell.angle_gamma   90.00
#
_symmetry.space_group_name_H-M   'P 1'
#
loop_
_entity.id
_entity.type
_entity.pdbx_description
1 polymer ?
#
loop_
_entity_poly.entity_id
_entity_poly.type
_entity_poly.pdbx_seq_one_letter_code
_entity_poly.pdbx_strand_id
1 'polypeptide(L)' 'MEKMSCTKWLCDFLEKTGRLQPRRTIRAEALKAGFGQNELKAARKNLGIILEPKFMVNEATGELEDYWRAP' A
#
# COMPACT_ATOMS: atom_id res chain seq x y z
N MET A 1 -3.32 -4.82 -24.81
CA MET A 1 -3.42 -4.21 -23.47
C MET A 1 -2.17 -4.61 -22.70
N GLU A 2 -1.26 -3.68 -22.43
CA GLU A 2 -0.18 -3.94 -21.47
C GLU A 2 -0.81 -4.21 -20.11
N LYS A 3 -0.50 -5.37 -19.52
CA LYS A 3 -0.92 -5.66 -18.15
C LYS A 3 -0.11 -4.73 -17.23
N MET A 4 -0.77 -3.73 -16.66
CA MET A 4 -0.16 -2.89 -15.63
C MET A 4 0.28 -3.79 -14.47
N SER A 5 1.56 -3.74 -14.10
CA SER A 5 2.08 -4.58 -13.03
C SER A 5 1.69 -4.02 -11.66
N CYS A 6 1.48 -4.89 -10.67
CA CYS A 6 1.18 -4.46 -9.30
C CYS A 6 2.26 -3.54 -8.72
N THR A 7 3.53 -3.77 -9.09
CA THR A 7 4.66 -2.90 -8.74
C THR A 7 4.49 -1.49 -9.27
N LYS A 8 4.15 -1.35 -10.57
CA LYS A 8 3.93 -0.03 -11.17
C LYS A 8 2.73 0.67 -10.53
N TRP A 9 1.63 -0.06 -10.35
CA TRP A 9 0.45 0.46 -9.68
C TRP A 9 0.75 0.98 -8.26
N LEU A 10 1.48 0.20 -7.45
CA LEU A 10 1.79 0.57 -6.07
C LEU A 10 2.70 1.80 -6.00
N CYS A 11 3.66 1.91 -6.93
CA CYS A 11 4.51 3.10 -7.06
C CYS A 11 3.67 4.34 -7.40
N ASP A 12 2.89 4.27 -8.49
CA ASP A 12 2.05 5.36 -8.97
C ASP A 12 1.02 5.79 -7.91
N PHE A 13 0.47 4.82 -7.15
CA PHE A 13 -0.46 5.08 -6.04
C PHE A 13 0.19 5.89 -4.91
N LEU A 14 1.38 5.49 -4.46
CA LEU A 14 2.09 6.16 -3.36
C LEU A 14 2.65 7.52 -3.80
N GLU A 15 3.02 7.70 -5.06
CA GLU A 15 3.39 9.00 -5.60
C GLU A 15 2.19 9.97 -5.61
N LYS A 16 1.01 9.48 -5.96
CA LYS A 16 -0.22 10.30 -6.03
C LYS A 16 -0.82 10.62 -4.66
N THR A 17 -0.82 9.65 -3.75
CA THR A 17 -1.49 9.76 -2.45
C THR A 17 -0.54 10.13 -1.31
N GLY A 18 0.77 10.07 -1.55
CA GLY A 18 1.80 10.32 -0.56
C GLY A 18 2.55 9.04 -0.16
N ARG A 19 3.83 9.19 0.15
CA ARG A 19 4.75 8.08 0.46
C ARG A 19 4.48 7.38 1.79
N LEU A 20 3.45 7.77 2.52
CA LEU A 20 3.05 7.19 3.79
C LEU A 20 1.53 7.00 3.79
N GLN A 21 1.07 5.75 3.71
CA GLN A 21 -0.35 5.44 3.57
C GLN A 21 -0.76 4.27 4.46
N PRO A 22 -2.01 4.25 4.99
CA PRO A 22 -2.48 3.13 5.79
C PRO A 22 -2.45 1.83 4.97
N ARG A 23 -1.94 0.76 5.58
CA ARG A 23 -1.85 -0.57 4.96
C ARG A 23 -3.22 -1.08 4.52
N ARG A 24 -4.27 -0.77 5.29
CA ARG A 24 -5.65 -1.14 4.97
C ARG A 24 -6.11 -0.46 3.69
N THR A 25 -5.87 0.84 3.56
CA THR A 25 -6.22 1.63 2.36
C THR A 25 -5.54 1.06 1.13
N ILE A 26 -4.23 0.81 1.18
CA ILE A 26 -3.48 0.24 0.06
C ILE A 26 -4.05 -1.13 -0.34
N ARG A 27 -4.38 -1.98 0.63
CA ARG A 27 -4.98 -3.31 0.35
C ARG A 27 -6.35 -3.21 -0.32
N ALA A 28 -7.19 -2.28 0.14
CA ALA A 28 -8.51 -2.08 -0.43
C ALA A 28 -8.41 -1.54 -1.88
N GLU A 29 -7.53 -0.58 -2.12
CA GLU A 29 -7.31 0.00 -3.44
C GLU A 29 -6.63 -1.00 -4.40
N ALA A 30 -5.69 -1.82 -3.91
CA ALA A 30 -5.05 -2.87 -4.70
C ALA A 30 -6.09 -3.89 -5.20
N LEU A 31 -7.02 -4.29 -4.31
CA LEU A 31 -8.09 -5.21 -4.66
C LEU A 31 -9.04 -4.61 -5.71
N LYS A 32 -9.38 -3.32 -5.59
CA LYS A 32 -10.18 -2.60 -6.60
C LYS A 32 -9.47 -2.53 -7.96
N ALA A 33 -8.14 -2.41 -7.95
CA ALA A 33 -7.31 -2.43 -9.15
C ALA A 33 -7.08 -3.85 -9.71
N GLY A 34 -7.64 -4.89 -9.08
CA GLY A 34 -7.55 -6.28 -9.54
C GLY A 34 -6.31 -7.03 -9.07
N PHE A 35 -5.54 -6.48 -8.13
CA PHE A 35 -4.34 -7.12 -7.59
C PHE A 35 -4.63 -7.92 -6.31
N GLY A 36 -4.12 -9.15 -6.26
CA GLY A 36 -4.20 -10.02 -5.09
C GLY A 36 -3.18 -9.68 -4.01
N GLN A 37 -3.36 -10.26 -2.81
CA GLN A 37 -2.42 -10.07 -1.70
C GLN A 37 -0.99 -10.51 -2.02
N ASN A 38 -0.83 -11.59 -2.81
CA ASN A 38 0.49 -12.12 -3.16
C ASN A 38 1.25 -11.17 -4.08
N GLU A 39 0.58 -10.60 -5.08
CA GLU A 39 1.15 -9.62 -5.99
C GLU A 39 1.54 -8.35 -5.24
N LEU A 40 0.67 -7.88 -4.34
CA LEU A 40 0.94 -6.71 -3.51
C LEU A 40 2.13 -6.95 -2.56
N LYS A 41 2.26 -8.15 -2.00
CA LYS A 41 3.40 -8.53 -1.15
C LYS A 41 4.71 -8.54 -1.94
N ALA A 42 4.68 -9.04 -3.19
CA ALA A 42 5.83 -9.02 -4.09
C ALA A 42 6.21 -7.58 -4.50
N ALA A 43 5.22 -6.77 -4.90
CA ALA A 43 5.39 -5.36 -5.23
C ALA A 43 6.02 -4.57 -4.07
N ARG A 44 5.52 -4.76 -2.86
CA ARG A 44 6.07 -4.14 -1.64
C ARG A 44 7.56 -4.47 -1.46
N LYS A 45 7.93 -5.73 -1.65
CA LYS A 45 9.33 -6.19 -1.53
C LYS A 45 10.21 -5.56 -2.62
N ASN A 46 9.72 -5.51 -3.86
CA ASN A 46 10.45 -4.96 -4.99
C ASN A 46 10.69 -3.45 -4.85
N LEU A 47 9.73 -2.71 -4.30
CA LEU A 47 9.82 -1.26 -4.09
C LEU A 47 10.55 -0.87 -2.79
N GLY A 48 10.96 -1.84 -1.96
CA GLY A 48 11.59 -1.54 -0.67
C GLY A 48 10.66 -0.84 0.33
N ILE A 49 9.35 -1.01 0.21
CA ILE A 49 8.36 -0.35 1.08
C ILE A 49 8.41 -0.93 2.49
N ILE A 50 8.59 -0.04 3.47
CA ILE A 50 8.70 -0.37 4.89
C ILE A 50 7.30 -0.46 5.49
N LEU A 51 7.07 -1.46 6.35
CA LEU A 51 5.87 -1.53 7.18
C LEU A 51 6.20 -0.86 8.52
N GLU A 52 5.46 0.19 8.83
CA GLU A 52 5.48 0.87 10.12
C GLU A 52 4.27 0.37 10.94
N PRO A 53 4.47 -0.60 11.86
CA PRO A 53 3.37 -1.16 12.62
C PRO A 53 2.88 -0.16 13.68
N LYS A 54 1.56 -0.10 13.91
CA LYS A 54 0.95 0.76 14.95
C LYS A 54 1.46 2.22 14.91
N PHE A 55 1.59 2.76 13.71
CA PHE A 55 2.27 4.05 13.48
C PHE A 55 1.43 5.24 13.91
N MET A 56 0.15 5.28 13.54
CA MET A 56 -0.80 6.34 13.90
C MET A 56 -2.13 5.75 14.35
N VAL A 57 -2.85 6.48 15.21
CA VAL A 57 -4.22 6.15 15.58
C VAL A 57 -5.13 6.46 14.41
N ASN A 58 -5.92 5.47 13.99
CA ASN A 58 -7.00 5.67 13.04
C ASN A 58 -8.12 6.44 13.74
N GLU A 59 -8.39 7.67 13.30
CA GLU A 59 -9.39 8.53 13.92
C GLU A 59 -10.82 7.96 13.87
N ALA A 60 -11.12 7.10 12.90
CA ALA A 60 -12.45 6.50 12.76
C ALA A 60 -12.68 5.32 13.71
N THR A 61 -11.63 4.57 14.06
CA THR A 61 -11.75 3.40 14.97
C THR A 61 -11.18 3.66 16.35
N GLY A 62 -10.33 4.68 16.52
CA GLY A 62 -9.56 4.94 17.74
C GLY A 62 -8.41 3.94 17.97
N GLU A 63 -8.12 3.06 17.00
CA GLU A 63 -7.11 2.02 17.13
C GLU A 63 -5.81 2.37 16.42
N LEU A 64 -4.68 1.83 16.90
CA LEU A 64 -3.40 1.97 16.22
C LEU A 64 -3.41 1.20 14.89
N GLU A 65 -3.04 1.89 13.81
CA GLU A 65 -3.04 1.35 12.45
C GLU A 65 -1.62 1.22 11.87
N ASP A 66 -1.44 0.19 11.05
CA ASP A 66 -0.22 -0.08 10.29
C ASP A 66 -0.13 0.82 9.05
N TYR A 67 1.04 1.40 8.80
CA TYR A 67 1.31 2.21 7.63
C TYR A 67 2.40 1.59 6.75
N TRP A 68 2.31 1.86 5.45
CA TRP A 68 3.37 1.55 4.50
C TRP A 68 4.07 2.83 4.10
N ARG A 69 5.39 2.83 4.24
CA ARG A 69 6.27 3.94 3.90
C ARG A 69 7.14 3.59 2.70
N ALA A 70 6.98 4.33 1.61
CA ALA A 70 7.91 4.26 0.48
C ALA A 70 9.26 4.89 0.89
N PRO A 71 10.38 4.37 0.36
CA PRO A 71 11.71 4.95 0.59
C PRO A 71 11.84 6.38 0.05
#